data_AF-A0A1I8GD01-F1
#
_entry.id   AF-A0A1I8GD01-F1
#
_cell.length_a   1.000
_cell.length_b   1.000
_cell.length_c   1.000
_cell.angle_alpha   90.00
_cell.angle_beta   90.00
_cell.angle_gamma   90.00
#
_symmetry.space_group_name_H-M   'P 1'
#
loop_
_entity.id
_entity.type
_entity.pdbx_description
1 polymer ?
#
loop_
_entity_poly.entity_id
_entity_poly.type
_entity_poly.pdbx_seq_one_letter_code
_entity_poly.pdbx_strand_id
1 'polypeptide(L)'
;MFSEHFEIDQLRSIVSQERKYKDTLENYCDELDIAISELEEQRQNSDEQNSEWKTRYEIQQEMNEQLRKQAATLQVKVATAASKSQSYKKSSKANAPPGEFGDDASSGLLSALEAEKRALMNQLFDIELRIEQEAKAYHKANEERKAVQQNASSVSAQLNALRLSVQPADAANFSADLVNRESAHQGKRHGISLKNIPPDQRVIDPKRGPIKRTAAVKQLPPLT
;
A
#
# COMPACT_ATOMS: atom_id res chain seq x y z
N MET A 1 16.96 63.51 -58.34
CA MET A 1 16.35 64.22 -57.19
C MET A 1 14.85 64.00 -57.05
N PHE A 2 13.94 64.59 -57.86
CA PHE A 2 12.48 64.40 -57.65
C PHE A 2 11.99 62.95 -57.89
N SER A 3 12.55 62.24 -58.87
CA SER A 3 12.16 60.85 -59.18
C SER A 3 12.60 59.85 -58.10
N GLU A 4 13.80 60.05 -57.54
CA GLU A 4 14.33 59.21 -56.45
C GLU A 4 13.52 59.38 -55.17
N HIS A 5 13.05 60.61 -54.87
CA HIS A 5 12.20 60.85 -53.71
C HIS A 5 10.86 60.12 -53.80
N PHE A 6 10.24 60.14 -54.98
CA PHE A 6 8.98 59.43 -55.23
C PHE A 6 9.15 57.90 -55.08
N GLU A 7 10.25 57.36 -55.60
CA GLU A 7 10.57 55.93 -55.50
C GLU A 7 10.87 55.50 -54.06
N ILE A 8 11.56 56.34 -53.28
CA ILE A 8 11.79 56.14 -51.85
C ILE A 8 10.47 56.12 -51.07
N ASP A 9 9.55 57.04 -51.36
CA ASP A 9 8.25 57.11 -50.67
C ASP A 9 7.36 55.91 -51.01
N GLN A 10 7.39 55.44 -52.25
CA GLN A 10 6.70 54.23 -52.68
C GLN A 10 7.25 52.98 -51.98
N LEU A 11 8.57 52.83 -51.91
CA LEU A 11 9.22 51.72 -51.19
C LEU A 11 8.88 51.74 -49.70
N ARG A 12 8.84 52.92 -49.06
CA ARG A 12 8.43 53.06 -47.65
C ARG A 12 6.99 52.61 -47.43
N SER A 13 6.09 52.94 -48.35
CA SER A 13 4.69 52.52 -48.30
C SER A 13 4.55 51.00 -48.37
N ILE A 14 5.24 50.36 -49.32
CA ILE A 14 5.26 48.90 -49.48
C ILE A 14 5.82 48.23 -48.22
N VAL A 15 6.97 48.69 -47.72
CA VAL A 15 7.57 48.14 -46.48
C VAL A 15 6.62 48.27 -45.28
N SER A 16 5.87 49.36 -45.18
CA SER A 16 4.87 49.53 -44.13
C SER A 16 3.70 48.55 -44.27
N GLN A 17 3.23 48.30 -45.50
CA GLN A 17 2.16 47.35 -45.77
C GLN A 17 2.59 45.90 -45.49
N GLU A 18 3.78 45.51 -45.97
CA GLU A 18 4.38 44.20 -45.69
C GLU A 18 4.54 43.96 -44.19
N ARG A 19 4.97 44.98 -43.44
CA ARG A 19 5.05 44.88 -41.97
C ARG A 19 3.69 44.61 -41.34
N LYS A 20 2.63 45.33 -41.76
CA LYS A 20 1.27 45.08 -41.26
C LYS A 20 0.77 43.68 -41.59
N TYR A 21 1.04 43.17 -42.79
CA TYR A 21 0.69 41.80 -43.15
C TYR A 21 1.45 40.77 -42.31
N LYS A 22 2.75 41.00 -42.09
CA LYS A 22 3.56 40.16 -41.21
C LYS A 22 2.98 40.12 -39.79
N ASP A 23 2.70 41.28 -39.20
CA ASP A 23 2.15 41.37 -37.84
C ASP A 23 0.78 40.68 -37.74
N THR A 24 -0.06 40.82 -38.78
CA THR A 24 -1.38 40.16 -38.83
C THR A 24 -1.24 38.64 -38.94
N LEU A 25 -0.31 38.15 -39.75
CA LEU A 25 -0.03 36.72 -39.88
C LEU A 25 0.57 36.13 -38.61
N GLU A 26 1.46 36.85 -37.92
CA GLU A 26 1.99 36.44 -36.61
C GLU A 26 0.85 36.30 -35.60
N ASN A 27 -0.07 37.26 -35.52
CA ASN A 27 -1.25 37.15 -34.65
C ASN A 27 -2.10 35.91 -34.97
N TYR A 28 -2.31 35.59 -36.25
CA TYR A 28 -3.06 34.37 -36.61
C TYR A 28 -2.30 33.09 -36.28
N CYS A 29 -0.98 33.07 -36.42
CA CYS A 29 -0.16 31.94 -35.97
C CYS A 29 -0.29 31.76 -34.46
N ASP A 30 -0.20 32.83 -33.68
CA ASP A 30 -0.36 32.79 -32.22
C ASP A 30 -1.75 32.30 -31.82
N GLU A 31 -2.82 32.78 -32.49
CA GLU A 31 -4.19 32.32 -32.28
C GLU A 31 -4.37 30.83 -32.62
N LEU A 32 -3.74 30.36 -33.69
CA LEU A 32 -3.75 28.95 -34.08
C LEU A 32 -2.98 28.08 -33.09
N ASP A 33 -1.84 28.54 -32.58
CA ASP A 33 -1.06 27.83 -31.56
C ASP A 33 -1.84 27.69 -30.25
N ILE A 34 -2.58 28.74 -29.86
CA ILE A 34 -3.51 28.69 -28.71
C ILE A 34 -4.62 27.67 -28.99
N ALA A 35 -5.28 27.74 -30.14
CA ALA A 35 -6.36 26.83 -30.49
C ALA A 35 -5.90 25.36 -30.54
N ILE A 36 -4.69 25.09 -31.05
CA ILE A 36 -4.08 23.76 -31.04
C ILE A 36 -3.84 23.31 -29.60
N SER A 37 -3.28 24.17 -28.75
CA SER A 37 -3.01 23.86 -27.34
C SER A 37 -4.30 23.50 -26.58
N GLU A 38 -5.37 24.28 -26.78
CA GLU A 38 -6.68 24.02 -26.18
C GLU A 38 -7.28 22.67 -26.64
N LEU A 39 -7.16 22.35 -27.92
CA LEU A 39 -7.65 21.08 -28.46
C LEU A 39 -6.85 19.88 -27.96
N GLU A 40 -5.54 20.02 -27.80
CA GLU A 40 -4.67 18.99 -27.22
C GLU A 40 -5.01 18.73 -25.75
N GLU A 41 -5.26 19.78 -24.98
CA GLU A 41 -5.71 19.68 -23.58
C GLU A 41 -7.08 18.98 -23.48
N GLN A 42 -8.05 19.37 -24.32
CA GLN A 42 -9.36 18.72 -24.36
C GLN A 42 -9.28 17.24 -24.70
N ARG A 43 -8.41 16.88 -25.67
CA ARG A 43 -8.17 15.48 -26.03
C ARG A 43 -7.60 14.70 -24.85
N GLN A 44 -6.59 15.25 -24.17
CA GLN A 44 -5.97 14.63 -23.01
C GLN A 44 -6.98 14.40 -21.88
N ASN A 45 -7.79 15.42 -21.55
CA ASN A 45 -8.81 15.33 -20.52
C ASN A 45 -9.91 14.30 -20.87
N SER A 46 -10.29 14.19 -22.15
CA SER A 46 -11.24 13.18 -22.61
C SER A 46 -10.69 11.76 -22.44
N ASP A 47 -9.40 11.54 -22.75
CA ASP A 47 -8.75 10.23 -22.56
C ASP A 47 -8.64 9.87 -21.07
N GLU A 48 -8.34 10.85 -20.22
CA GLU A 48 -8.25 10.67 -18.78
C GLU A 48 -9.62 10.34 -18.18
N GLN A 49 -10.67 11.08 -18.56
CA GLN A 49 -12.04 10.79 -18.14
C GLN A 49 -12.53 9.42 -18.63
N ASN A 50 -12.09 9.00 -19.82
CA ASN A 50 -12.35 7.66 -20.35
C ASN A 50 -11.68 6.56 -19.50
N SER A 51 -10.52 6.84 -18.92
CA SER A 51 -9.85 5.91 -17.99
C SER A 51 -10.53 5.86 -16.61
N GLU A 52 -11.09 6.99 -16.16
CA GLU A 52 -11.72 7.10 -14.85
C GLU A 52 -13.02 6.31 -14.74
N TRP A 53 -13.93 6.43 -15.71
CA TRP A 53 -15.22 5.72 -15.62
C TRP A 53 -15.02 4.21 -15.61
N LYS A 54 -14.02 3.72 -16.36
CA LYS A 54 -13.67 2.30 -16.38
C LYS A 54 -13.16 1.84 -15.02
N THR A 55 -12.25 2.61 -14.42
CA THR A 55 -11.73 2.33 -13.07
C THR A 55 -12.86 2.35 -12.03
N ARG A 56 -13.76 3.34 -12.09
CA ARG A 56 -14.93 3.43 -11.19
C ARG A 56 -15.87 2.24 -11.37
N TYR A 57 -16.11 1.83 -12.61
CA TYR A 57 -16.93 0.67 -12.94
C TYR A 57 -16.32 -0.63 -12.39
N GLU A 58 -15.01 -0.84 -12.56
CA GLU A 58 -14.30 -2.01 -12.05
C GLU A 58 -14.37 -2.09 -10.52
N ILE A 59 -14.10 -0.97 -9.82
CA ILE A 59 -14.24 -0.89 -8.36
C ILE A 59 -15.67 -1.18 -7.91
N GLN A 60 -16.67 -0.62 -8.62
CA GLN A 60 -18.08 -0.86 -8.29
C GLN A 60 -18.47 -2.33 -8.46
N GLN A 61 -17.96 -2.99 -9.51
CA GLN A 61 -18.21 -4.42 -9.71
C GLN A 61 -17.57 -5.26 -8.62
N GLU A 62 -16.35 -4.96 -8.21
CA GLU A 62 -15.68 -5.64 -7.10
C GLU A 62 -16.46 -5.48 -5.79
N MET A 63 -16.86 -4.24 -5.46
CA MET A 63 -17.70 -3.95 -4.29
C MET A 63 -19.02 -4.74 -4.32
N ASN A 64 -19.69 -4.76 -5.47
CA ASN A 64 -20.92 -5.53 -5.65
C ASN A 64 -20.69 -7.04 -5.46
N GLU A 65 -19.57 -7.58 -5.92
CA GLU A 65 -19.21 -8.98 -5.72
C GLU A 65 -19.00 -9.29 -4.23
N GLN A 66 -18.31 -8.41 -3.50
CA GLN A 66 -18.12 -8.55 -2.06
C GLN A 66 -19.45 -8.52 -1.30
N LEU A 67 -20.35 -7.58 -1.65
CA LEU A 67 -21.70 -7.50 -1.06
C LEU A 67 -22.51 -8.76 -1.34
N ARG A 68 -22.45 -9.32 -2.56
CA ARG A 68 -23.10 -10.59 -2.89
C ARG A 68 -22.56 -11.76 -2.05
N LYS A 69 -21.25 -11.85 -1.85
CA LYS A 69 -20.62 -12.87 -0.98
C LYS A 69 -21.09 -12.74 0.47
N GLN A 70 -21.18 -11.51 0.99
CA GLN A 70 -21.69 -11.25 2.33
C GLN A 70 -23.17 -11.64 2.46
N ALA A 71 -24.00 -11.26 1.49
CA ALA A 71 -25.42 -11.63 1.47
C ALA A 71 -25.61 -13.16 1.45
N ALA A 72 -24.84 -13.88 0.63
CA ALA A 72 -24.88 -15.35 0.60
C ALA A 72 -24.48 -15.96 1.95
N THR A 73 -23.42 -15.44 2.58
CA THR A 73 -22.96 -15.89 3.89
C THR A 73 -24.04 -15.68 4.97
N LEU A 74 -24.69 -14.51 4.96
CA LEU A 74 -25.77 -14.19 5.90
C LEU A 74 -26.99 -15.09 5.67
N GLN A 75 -27.38 -15.34 4.42
CA GLN A 75 -28.48 -16.27 4.11
C GLN A 75 -28.20 -17.67 4.66
N VAL A 76 -26.98 -18.20 4.50
CA VAL A 76 -26.58 -19.49 5.08
C VAL A 76 -26.65 -19.46 6.61
N LYS A 77 -26.17 -18.39 7.25
CA LYS A 77 -26.25 -18.23 8.72
C LYS A 77 -27.70 -18.20 9.22
N VAL A 78 -28.59 -17.51 8.51
CA VAL A 78 -30.02 -17.47 8.86
C VAL A 78 -30.66 -18.85 8.68
N ALA A 79 -30.40 -19.53 7.56
CA ALA A 79 -30.96 -20.87 7.30
C ALA A 79 -30.48 -21.91 8.34
N THR A 80 -29.20 -21.86 8.71
CA THR A 80 -28.64 -22.74 9.75
C THR A 80 -29.20 -22.42 11.14
N ALA A 81 -29.37 -21.15 11.50
CA ALA A 81 -30.01 -20.75 12.75
C ALA A 81 -31.48 -21.18 12.81
N ALA A 82 -32.23 -21.03 11.73
CA ALA A 82 -33.61 -21.50 11.62
C ALA A 82 -33.70 -23.02 11.77
N SER A 83 -32.82 -23.77 11.10
CA SER A 83 -32.75 -25.23 11.18
C SER A 83 -32.42 -25.70 12.61
N LYS A 84 -31.46 -25.04 13.28
CA LYS A 84 -31.12 -25.33 14.68
C LYS A 84 -32.31 -25.07 15.60
N SER A 85 -32.96 -23.90 15.50
CA SER A 85 -34.16 -23.57 16.29
C SER A 85 -35.27 -24.59 16.10
N GLN A 86 -35.51 -25.04 14.86
CA GLN A 86 -36.51 -26.05 14.55
C GLN A 86 -36.17 -27.42 15.15
N SER A 87 -34.88 -27.82 15.14
CA SER A 87 -34.42 -29.03 15.81
C SER A 87 -34.58 -28.97 17.33
N TYR A 88 -34.29 -27.83 17.98
CA TYR A 88 -34.52 -27.64 19.42
C TYR A 88 -36.01 -27.71 19.78
N LYS A 89 -36.90 -27.13 18.96
CA LYS A 89 -38.36 -27.23 19.16
C LYS A 89 -38.88 -28.67 18.99
N LYS A 90 -38.25 -29.45 18.11
CA LYS A 90 -38.63 -30.85 17.88
C LYS A 90 -38.12 -31.76 19.00
N SER A 91 -36.91 -31.53 19.52
CA SER A 91 -36.37 -32.27 20.66
C SER A 91 -37.06 -31.93 21.97
N SER A 92 -37.47 -30.67 22.19
CA SER A 92 -38.25 -30.30 23.38
C SER A 92 -39.64 -30.93 23.39
N LYS A 93 -40.28 -31.08 22.22
CA LYS A 93 -41.56 -31.82 22.09
C LYS A 93 -41.41 -33.34 22.27
N ALA A 94 -40.28 -33.92 21.86
CA ALA A 94 -40.03 -35.36 21.96
C ALA A 94 -39.61 -35.81 23.37
N ASN A 95 -38.98 -34.92 24.15
CA ASN A 95 -38.48 -35.20 25.49
C ASN A 95 -39.31 -34.55 26.62
N ALA A 96 -40.50 -34.00 26.32
CA ALA A 96 -41.39 -33.50 27.36
C ALA A 96 -42.13 -34.69 28.02
N PRO A 97 -41.83 -35.08 29.27
CA PRO A 97 -42.69 -36.00 30.01
C PRO A 97 -44.01 -35.28 30.34
N PRO A 98 -45.14 -36.00 30.45
CA PRO A 98 -46.36 -35.42 30.98
C PRO A 98 -46.15 -35.07 32.46
N GLY A 99 -45.90 -33.79 32.74
CA GLY A 99 -46.27 -33.17 34.02
C GLY A 99 -45.60 -33.65 35.31
N GLU A 100 -44.33 -34.07 35.32
CA GLU A 100 -43.62 -34.34 36.57
C GLU A 100 -42.18 -33.81 36.56
N PHE A 101 -42.00 -32.55 36.94
CA PHE A 101 -40.78 -32.12 37.62
C PHE A 101 -41.21 -31.25 38.79
N GLY A 102 -40.99 -31.73 40.02
CA GLY A 102 -41.28 -30.97 41.23
C GLY A 102 -40.53 -29.63 41.22
N ASP A 103 -41.19 -28.57 41.67
CA ASP A 103 -40.74 -27.17 41.60
C ASP A 103 -39.31 -26.94 42.12
N ASP A 104 -38.83 -27.76 43.06
CA ASP A 104 -37.51 -27.62 43.69
C ASP A 104 -36.32 -27.98 42.77
N ALA A 105 -36.45 -29.02 41.93
CA ALA A 105 -35.37 -29.41 41.01
C ALA A 105 -35.20 -28.38 39.88
N SER A 106 -36.32 -27.81 39.44
CA SER A 106 -36.38 -26.74 38.44
C SER A 106 -35.77 -25.44 38.99
N SER A 107 -36.05 -25.11 40.26
CA SER A 107 -35.47 -23.97 40.98
C SER A 107 -33.95 -24.05 41.10
N GLY A 108 -33.40 -25.20 41.49
CA GLY A 108 -31.95 -25.40 41.62
C GLY A 108 -31.20 -25.27 40.29
N LEU A 109 -31.76 -25.84 39.21
CA LEU A 109 -31.18 -25.71 37.87
C LEU A 109 -31.22 -24.26 37.38
N LEU A 110 -32.32 -23.54 37.64
CA LEU A 110 -32.48 -22.14 37.26
C LEU A 110 -31.49 -21.25 38.02
N SER A 111 -31.27 -21.50 39.31
CA SER A 111 -30.24 -20.83 40.12
C SER A 111 -28.82 -21.12 39.61
N ALA A 112 -28.52 -22.35 39.19
CA ALA A 112 -27.21 -22.71 38.65
C ALA A 112 -26.95 -22.01 37.31
N LEU A 113 -27.94 -22.00 36.40
CA LEU A 113 -27.85 -21.29 35.13
C LEU A 113 -27.71 -19.78 35.31
N GLU A 114 -28.39 -19.21 36.30
CA GLU A 114 -28.25 -17.80 36.65
C GLU A 114 -26.86 -17.45 37.22
N ALA A 115 -26.25 -18.34 37.99
CA ALA A 115 -24.89 -18.18 38.49
C ALA A 115 -23.88 -18.28 37.34
N GLU A 116 -24.04 -19.26 36.45
CA GLU A 116 -23.19 -19.43 35.26
C GLU A 116 -23.31 -18.23 34.32
N LYS A 117 -24.52 -17.72 34.08
CA LYS A 117 -24.73 -16.49 33.30
C LYS A 117 -23.95 -15.31 33.89
N ARG A 118 -24.02 -15.10 35.21
CA ARG A 118 -23.28 -14.01 35.88
C ARG A 118 -21.76 -14.21 35.74
N ALA A 119 -21.26 -15.44 35.90
CA ALA A 119 -19.85 -15.75 35.73
C ALA A 119 -19.37 -15.47 34.30
N LEU A 120 -20.12 -15.90 33.28
CA LEU A 120 -19.80 -15.65 31.87
C LEU A 120 -19.86 -14.16 31.52
N MET A 121 -20.83 -13.42 32.07
CA MET A 121 -20.89 -11.96 31.88
C MET A 121 -19.67 -11.25 32.48
N ASN A 122 -19.21 -11.67 33.67
CA ASN A 122 -18.00 -11.11 34.26
C ASN A 122 -16.76 -11.44 33.44
N GLN A 123 -16.64 -12.69 32.96
CA GLN A 123 -15.53 -13.08 32.08
C GLN A 123 -15.53 -12.28 30.77
N LEU A 124 -16.70 -12.03 30.19
CA LEU A 124 -16.82 -11.18 29.01
C LEU A 124 -16.30 -9.77 29.30
N PHE A 125 -16.72 -9.17 30.40
CA PHE A 125 -16.28 -7.84 30.82
C PHE A 125 -14.76 -7.79 31.03
N ASP A 126 -14.16 -8.79 31.68
CA ASP A 126 -12.72 -8.86 31.90
C ASP A 126 -11.94 -8.97 30.59
N ILE A 127 -12.44 -9.76 29.64
CA ILE A 127 -11.83 -9.90 28.31
C ILE A 127 -11.94 -8.59 27.53
N GLU A 128 -13.10 -7.94 27.54
CA GLU A 128 -13.30 -6.63 26.91
C GLU A 128 -12.34 -5.58 27.47
N LEU A 129 -12.19 -5.53 28.79
CA LEU A 129 -11.25 -4.62 29.45
C LEU A 129 -9.79 -4.92 29.05
N ARG A 130 -9.42 -6.19 28.95
CA ARG A 130 -8.08 -6.58 28.52
C ARG A 130 -7.80 -6.18 27.08
N ILE A 131 -8.77 -6.36 26.18
CA ILE A 131 -8.66 -5.93 24.77
C ILE A 131 -8.48 -4.41 24.69
N GLU A 132 -9.28 -3.66 25.45
CA GLU A 132 -9.20 -2.19 25.53
C GLU A 132 -7.80 -1.73 26.00
N GLN A 133 -7.24 -2.40 27.01
CA GLN A 133 -5.89 -2.12 27.49
C GLN A 133 -4.81 -2.47 26.45
N GLU A 134 -4.94 -3.62 25.79
CA GLU A 134 -4.02 -4.06 24.74
C GLU A 134 -4.04 -3.11 23.53
N ALA A 135 -5.22 -2.63 23.14
CA ALA A 135 -5.37 -1.62 22.09
C ALA A 135 -4.66 -0.31 22.47
N LYS A 136 -4.82 0.18 23.71
CA LYS A 136 -4.11 1.38 24.20
C LYS A 136 -2.59 1.18 24.20
N ALA A 137 -2.12 0.04 24.67
CA ALA A 137 -0.68 -0.29 24.68
C ALA A 137 -0.12 -0.36 23.24
N TYR A 138 -0.86 -0.98 22.32
CA TYR A 138 -0.51 -1.06 20.91
C TYR A 138 -0.43 0.33 20.26
N HIS A 139 -1.45 1.17 20.48
CA HIS A 139 -1.45 2.54 19.96
C HIS A 139 -0.25 3.33 20.46
N LYS A 140 0.05 3.25 21.76
CA LYS A 140 1.24 3.90 22.33
C LYS A 140 2.54 3.41 21.69
N ALA A 141 2.74 2.10 21.60
CA ALA A 141 3.94 1.52 21.00
C ALA A 141 4.07 1.86 19.50
N ASN A 142 2.96 1.94 18.77
CA ASN A 142 2.97 2.32 17.37
C ASN A 142 3.32 3.81 17.17
N GLU A 143 2.83 4.70 18.02
CA GLU A 143 3.23 6.11 18.00
C GLU A 143 4.72 6.28 18.33
N GLU A 144 5.23 5.57 19.33
CA GLU A 144 6.67 5.53 19.64
C GLU A 144 7.50 5.03 18.44
N ARG A 145 7.05 3.96 17.77
CA ARG A 145 7.70 3.44 16.55
C ARG A 145 7.73 4.47 15.42
N LYS A 146 6.63 5.18 15.18
CA LYS A 146 6.57 6.25 14.18
C LYS A 146 7.52 7.39 14.52
N ALA A 147 7.59 7.80 15.79
CA ALA A 147 8.51 8.84 16.25
C ALA A 147 9.97 8.44 16.01
N VAL A 148 10.35 7.20 16.36
CA VAL A 148 11.69 6.65 16.09
C VAL A 148 11.97 6.62 14.58
N GLN A 149 11.00 6.19 13.77
CA GLN A 149 11.15 6.14 12.31
C GLN A 149 11.36 7.53 11.72
N GLN A 150 10.60 8.54 12.16
CA GLN A 150 10.76 9.92 11.74
C GLN A 150 12.14 10.47 12.14
N ASN A 151 12.58 10.20 13.37
CA ASN A 151 13.91 10.61 13.83
C ASN A 151 15.02 9.95 13.00
N ALA A 152 14.90 8.66 12.70
CA ALA A 152 15.85 7.94 11.86
C ALA A 152 15.91 8.51 10.43
N SER A 153 14.76 8.81 9.83
CA SER A 153 14.69 9.48 8.52
C SER A 153 15.31 10.87 8.54
N SER A 154 15.06 11.67 9.59
CA SER A 154 15.65 12.99 9.77
C SER A 154 17.18 12.90 9.91
N VAL A 155 17.69 12.00 10.75
CA VAL A 155 19.13 11.79 10.94
C VAL A 155 19.77 11.30 9.63
N SER A 156 19.12 10.39 8.91
CA SER A 156 19.60 9.93 7.60
C SER A 156 19.68 11.07 6.58
N ALA A 157 18.68 11.95 6.53
CA ALA A 157 18.69 13.13 5.67
C ALA A 157 19.81 14.10 6.03
N GLN A 158 20.02 14.37 7.33
CA GLN A 158 21.11 15.21 7.82
C GLN A 158 22.48 14.61 7.49
N LEU A 159 22.66 13.29 7.66
CA LEU A 159 23.90 12.59 7.32
C LEU A 159 24.18 12.67 5.81
N ASN A 160 23.16 12.47 4.97
CA ASN A 160 23.30 12.63 3.52
C ASN A 160 23.65 14.07 3.13
N ALA A 161 23.03 15.07 3.76
CA ALA A 161 23.36 16.48 3.53
C ALA A 161 24.81 16.81 3.95
N LEU A 162 25.25 16.33 5.13
CA LEU A 162 26.64 16.46 5.58
C LEU A 162 27.63 15.76 4.63
N ARG A 163 27.28 14.58 4.14
CA ARG A 163 28.10 13.83 3.17
C ARG A 163 28.27 14.59 1.86
N LEU A 164 27.20 15.26 1.40
CA LEU A 164 27.23 16.10 0.21
C LEU A 164 27.99 17.42 0.45
N SER A 165 27.96 17.98 1.66
CA SER A 165 28.74 19.19 2.00
C SER A 165 30.23 18.95 2.22
N VAL A 166 30.65 17.71 2.48
CA VAL A 166 32.05 17.33 2.76
C VAL A 166 32.84 16.96 1.48
N GLN A 167 32.29 17.14 0.28
CA GLN A 167 33.06 17.12 -0.98
C GLN A 167 32.74 18.39 -1.79
N PRO A 168 33.74 19.25 -2.08
CA PRO A 168 35.00 18.87 -2.73
C PRO A 168 36.25 19.44 -2.04
N ALA A 169 37.09 18.59 -1.42
CA ALA A 169 38.52 18.85 -1.25
C ALA A 169 39.33 17.59 -0.88
N ASP A 170 38.81 16.68 -0.06
CA ASP A 170 39.65 15.61 0.54
C ASP A 170 39.10 14.18 0.37
N ALA A 171 38.50 13.88 -0.77
CA ALA A 171 37.93 12.55 -1.07
C ALA A 171 38.95 11.40 -1.14
N ALA A 172 40.26 11.71 -1.13
CA ALA A 172 41.33 10.71 -1.21
C ALA A 172 41.74 10.10 0.15
N ASN A 173 41.42 10.73 1.28
CA ASN A 173 41.96 10.33 2.59
C ASN A 173 40.95 9.67 3.54
N PHE A 174 39.63 9.83 3.32
CA PHE A 174 38.61 9.30 4.25
C PHE A 174 38.27 7.81 4.04
N SER A 175 38.54 7.26 2.86
CA SER A 175 38.31 5.83 2.56
C SER A 175 39.32 4.89 3.25
N ALA A 176 40.44 5.41 3.74
CA ALA A 176 41.45 4.62 4.44
C ALA A 176 41.15 4.45 5.95
N ASP A 177 40.44 5.38 6.58
CA ASP A 177 40.31 5.41 8.04
C ASP A 177 39.06 4.68 8.57
N LEU A 178 37.97 4.58 7.79
CA LEU A 178 36.80 3.77 8.18
C LEU A 178 37.10 2.25 8.14
N VAL A 179 37.96 1.80 7.23
CA VAL A 179 38.32 0.38 7.10
C VAL A 179 39.16 -0.09 8.30
N ASN A 180 39.88 0.83 8.95
CA ASN A 180 40.75 0.50 10.07
C ASN A 180 40.04 0.54 11.44
N ARG A 181 38.99 1.37 11.58
CA ARG A 181 38.30 1.56 12.87
C ARG A 181 37.18 0.55 13.15
N GLU A 182 36.60 -0.08 12.13
CA GLU A 182 35.71 -1.26 12.34
C GLU A 182 36.49 -2.51 12.79
N SER A 183 37.82 -2.53 12.60
CA SER A 183 38.68 -3.67 12.95
C SER A 183 39.06 -3.73 14.44
N ALA A 184 38.77 -2.70 15.24
CA ALA A 184 39.21 -2.64 16.65
C ALA A 184 38.10 -2.98 17.68
N HIS A 185 36.83 -3.02 17.28
CA HIS A 185 35.69 -3.19 18.22
C HIS A 185 34.68 -4.25 17.77
N GLN A 186 35.14 -5.44 17.36
CA GLN A 186 34.32 -6.64 17.48
C GLN A 186 35.15 -7.78 18.05
N GLY A 187 34.90 -8.06 19.33
CA GLY A 187 35.44 -9.22 20.01
C GLY A 187 35.08 -10.52 19.28
N LYS A 188 36.10 -11.37 19.13
CA LYS A 188 36.03 -12.84 19.10
C LYS A 188 34.81 -13.44 18.38
N ARG A 189 34.87 -13.55 17.05
CA ARG A 189 34.32 -14.72 16.35
C ARG A 189 35.36 -15.23 15.34
N HIS A 190 35.96 -16.39 15.63
CA HIS A 190 36.76 -17.14 14.66
C HIS A 190 35.85 -17.54 13.50
N GLY A 191 36.01 -16.90 12.35
CA GLY A 191 35.31 -17.19 11.10
C GLY A 191 36.30 -17.16 9.95
N ILE A 192 36.54 -18.31 9.35
CA ILE A 192 37.56 -18.57 8.34
C ILE A 192 37.32 -17.72 7.10
N SER A 193 38.37 -17.04 6.65
CA SER A 193 38.44 -16.23 5.44
C SER A 193 38.11 -17.04 4.18
N LEU A 194 36.87 -16.94 3.68
CA LEU A 194 36.45 -17.49 2.39
C LEU A 194 36.56 -16.42 1.30
N LYS A 195 37.79 -16.12 0.88
CA LYS A 195 38.09 -15.11 -0.16
C LYS A 195 37.80 -15.55 -1.60
N ASN A 196 37.27 -16.76 -1.83
CA ASN A 196 37.19 -17.35 -3.19
C ASN A 196 35.85 -18.05 -3.50
N ILE A 197 34.71 -17.64 -2.93
CA ILE A 197 33.40 -18.20 -3.32
C ILE A 197 32.70 -17.26 -4.31
N PRO A 198 32.45 -17.68 -5.56
CA PRO A 198 31.69 -16.90 -6.53
C PRO A 198 30.24 -16.64 -6.07
N PRO A 199 29.62 -15.52 -6.49
CA PRO A 199 28.35 -15.03 -5.92
C PRO A 199 27.14 -15.96 -6.08
N ASP A 200 27.23 -17.02 -6.88
CA ASP A 200 26.10 -17.88 -7.21
C ASP A 200 26.05 -19.21 -6.43
N GLN A 201 26.92 -19.39 -5.43
CA GLN A 201 26.86 -20.53 -4.49
C GLN A 201 26.42 -20.10 -3.09
N ARG A 202 25.50 -20.86 -2.49
CA ARG A 202 25.13 -20.74 -1.07
C ARG A 202 25.73 -21.91 -0.28
N VAL A 203 26.35 -21.61 0.85
CA VAL A 203 26.79 -22.61 1.83
C VAL A 203 25.74 -22.66 2.94
N ILE A 204 24.92 -23.71 2.94
CA ILE A 204 23.89 -23.91 3.98
C ILE A 204 24.50 -24.61 5.20
N ASP A 205 25.51 -25.48 4.99
CA ASP A 205 26.17 -26.23 6.06
C ASP A 205 27.72 -26.17 5.90
N PRO A 206 28.45 -25.63 6.89
CA PRO A 206 29.91 -25.48 6.82
C PRO A 206 30.69 -26.78 6.62
N LYS A 207 30.14 -27.94 7.01
CA LYS A 207 30.84 -29.24 6.90
C LYS A 207 30.74 -29.87 5.52
N ARG A 208 29.83 -29.39 4.67
CA ARG A 208 29.48 -30.04 3.38
C ARG A 208 30.01 -29.33 2.14
N GLY A 209 30.67 -28.19 2.30
CA GLY A 209 31.31 -27.45 1.21
C GLY A 209 30.32 -26.80 0.22
N PRO A 210 30.84 -26.11 -0.82
CA PRO A 210 30.01 -25.35 -1.76
C PRO A 210 29.21 -26.26 -2.71
N ILE A 211 27.88 -26.16 -2.67
CA ILE A 211 26.98 -26.94 -3.55
C ILE A 211 26.66 -26.10 -4.80
N LYS A 212 26.77 -26.70 -6.00
CA LYS A 212 26.41 -26.04 -7.27
C LYS A 212 24.88 -26.00 -7.43
N ARG A 213 24.30 -24.87 -7.87
CA ARG A 213 22.88 -24.80 -8.26
C ARG A 213 22.66 -25.63 -9.53
N THR A 214 22.14 -26.84 -9.39
CA THR A 214 21.58 -27.59 -10.52
C THR A 214 20.06 -27.47 -10.48
N ALA A 215 19.52 -26.35 -10.95
CA ALA A 215 18.11 -26.25 -11.30
C ALA A 215 17.96 -26.70 -12.76
N ALA A 216 17.83 -28.00 -12.99
CA ALA A 216 17.35 -28.51 -14.27
C ALA A 216 15.82 -28.58 -14.21
N VAL A 217 15.14 -27.51 -14.64
CA VAL A 217 13.73 -27.58 -15.05
C VAL A 217 13.67 -27.05 -16.47
N LYS A 218 13.87 -27.95 -17.44
CA LYS A 218 13.54 -27.68 -18.84
C LYS A 218 12.03 -27.92 -18.99
N GLN A 219 11.29 -26.82 -18.94
CA GLN A 219 9.86 -26.67 -19.26
C GLN A 219 8.85 -27.20 -18.23
N LEU A 220 7.83 -26.37 -17.99
CA LEU A 220 6.66 -26.70 -17.16
C LEU A 220 5.65 -27.48 -18.02
N PRO A 221 4.87 -28.43 -17.44
CA PRO A 221 3.84 -29.15 -18.17
C PRO A 221 2.72 -28.20 -18.64
N PRO A 222 2.14 -28.41 -19.83
CA PRO A 222 1.00 -27.63 -20.29
C PRO A 222 -0.23 -27.90 -19.42
N LEU A 223 -0.94 -26.82 -19.09
CA LEU A 223 -2.18 -26.88 -18.34
C LEU A 223 -3.29 -27.40 -19.28
N THR A 224 -3.84 -28.57 -18.94
CA THR A 224 -5.12 -29.07 -19.48
C THR A 224 -6.29 -28.37 -18.83
#